data_AF-A0A0W7YGW6-F1
#
_entry.id   AF-A0A0W7YGW6-F1
#
_cell.length_a   1.000
_cell.length_b   1.000
_cell.length_c   1.000
_cell.angle_alpha   90.00
_cell.angle_beta   90.00
_cell.angle_gamma   90.00
#
_symmetry.space_group_name_H-M   'P 1'
#
loop_
_entity.id
_entity.type
_entity.pdbx_description
1 polymer ?
#
loop_
_entity_poly.entity_id
_entity_poly.type
_entity_poly.pdbx_seq_one_letter_code
_entity_poly.pdbx_strand_id
1 'polypeptide(L)'
;MRKWGKSKYLKAITAMALTASAVVVAPIASEASSFKDVQRTHPFYDEIKNLNDRGIINGFQDGTFKSEQNVTRGQAAKIIAGVLGLDTSNVSNPNFKDIPTNHVYFGAIAALKEKGIINGYEDGTFRQDEFIQRNHVAKILANAFNLKASNTNSLPFTDVRADYKEAIAALYENNVTAGKTATLFDGSSNVTRGQLAAFITRSEAVSNPTTQPSQSVTFKVEKYTANEIAINGKTYLFGDSVKSIFTTKNKTALTGAKITATIENGIITKVNNVVLNKAGSAEMGVVFNTNATLDSITINADGVTVKNVSVTGNVTITSNVKRKMEFDGTTITGDLIIADAIDGQSTLVLKIKNSHTEKVQVKRQNISIVTDTVIPEIIIAAPIAAINIDGSATKVTIESTAKLNMTGNVKFERLLLPTAVELELNAIGLVKYLTVLNADARITIGSGLLINDLSIPAGSTVTKIITNYASVASQIKAIIGGSSPSTGVPNTGGGNVAPDPVIPPEKVSEFNVKNAEELKQALNKAKAGDLIRLTAPMTADVTLTDLVMIDLNGQTLHGNVTLTAPTASGRYSLMPSGSTGTIAGDLIIAAPNVNISLDGLTVEGNTIIE
;
A
#
# COMPACT_ATOMS: atom_id res chain seq x y z
N MET A 1 -34.94 -1.60 75.03
CA MET A 1 -36.13 -0.73 75.16
C MET A 1 -36.07 0.36 74.08
N ARG A 2 -37.22 0.65 73.45
CA ARG A 2 -37.73 1.94 72.91
C ARG A 2 -36.69 3.08 72.69
N LYS A 3 -36.74 3.91 71.65
CA LYS A 3 -37.77 4.25 70.65
C LYS A 3 -37.13 5.25 69.68
N TRP A 4 -37.64 5.26 68.46
CA TRP A 4 -37.62 6.34 67.49
C TRP A 4 -37.88 7.75 68.07
N GLY A 5 -37.23 8.76 67.46
CA GLY A 5 -37.95 9.64 66.55
C GLY A 5 -37.83 11.16 66.72
N LYS A 6 -37.39 11.81 65.62
CA LYS A 6 -37.90 13.08 65.03
C LYS A 6 -37.75 14.35 65.89
N SER A 7 -37.43 15.56 65.42
CA SER A 7 -37.20 16.20 64.12
C SER A 7 -37.15 17.72 64.41
N LYS A 8 -36.45 18.54 63.61
CA LYS A 8 -36.98 19.78 62.97
C LYS A 8 -36.03 21.01 62.91
N TYR A 9 -36.14 21.68 61.76
CA TYR A 9 -35.85 23.08 61.37
C TYR A 9 -34.37 23.49 61.19
N LEU A 10 -33.80 23.56 59.97
CA LEU A 10 -33.95 24.54 58.86
C LEU A 10 -33.66 26.01 59.23
N LYS A 11 -32.48 26.50 58.82
CA LYS A 11 -32.29 27.82 58.15
C LYS A 11 -31.11 27.71 57.15
N ALA A 12 -31.36 28.16 55.93
CA ALA A 12 -30.45 28.33 54.79
C ALA A 12 -29.35 29.37 55.12
N ILE A 13 -28.26 29.60 54.37
CA ILE A 13 -27.98 29.85 52.94
C ILE A 13 -26.42 29.71 52.85
N THR A 14 -25.74 29.15 51.84
CA THR A 14 -25.26 29.84 50.62
C THR A 14 -24.44 28.86 49.74
N ALA A 15 -24.63 29.00 48.44
CA ALA A 15 -23.94 28.45 47.26
C ALA A 15 -22.51 27.87 47.40
N MET A 16 -22.31 26.67 46.87
CA MET A 16 -21.50 26.50 45.65
C MET A 16 -21.86 25.18 44.95
N ALA A 17 -22.24 25.30 43.69
CA ALA A 17 -22.61 24.21 42.81
C ALA A 17 -21.37 23.39 42.42
N LEU A 18 -21.39 22.11 42.77
CA LEU A 18 -20.80 21.05 41.96
C LEU A 18 -21.86 19.96 41.85
N THR A 19 -22.71 20.07 40.84
CA THR A 19 -23.52 18.95 40.38
C THR A 19 -22.57 17.90 39.84
N ALA A 20 -22.10 17.01 40.71
CA ALA A 20 -21.63 15.70 40.28
C ALA A 20 -22.87 14.97 39.76
N SER A 21 -23.15 15.14 38.45
CA SER A 21 -24.04 14.24 37.74
C SER A 21 -23.44 12.85 37.86
N ALA A 22 -23.94 12.07 38.82
CA ALA A 22 -23.74 10.65 38.83
C ALA A 22 -24.38 10.14 37.54
N VAL A 23 -23.57 9.91 36.52
CA VAL A 23 -23.96 9.06 35.40
C VAL A 23 -24.21 7.71 36.05
N VAL A 24 -25.49 7.42 36.30
CA VAL A 24 -25.93 6.05 36.50
C VAL A 24 -25.61 5.40 35.17
N VAL A 25 -24.43 4.77 35.09
CA VAL A 25 -24.14 3.84 34.01
C VAL A 25 -25.15 2.75 34.22
N ALA A 26 -26.28 2.86 33.50
CA ALA A 26 -27.14 1.72 33.29
C ALA A 26 -26.20 0.58 32.86
N PRO A 27 -26.26 -0.60 33.49
CA PRO A 27 -25.52 -1.73 32.98
C PRO A 27 -25.90 -1.81 31.52
N ILE A 28 -24.91 -1.65 30.65
CA ILE A 28 -25.08 -1.84 29.21
C ILE A 28 -25.75 -3.20 29.14
N ALA A 29 -27.01 -3.23 28.70
CA ALA A 29 -27.72 -4.48 28.53
C ALA A 29 -26.84 -5.30 27.60
N SER A 30 -26.19 -6.31 28.18
CA SER A 30 -25.52 -7.36 27.45
C SER A 30 -26.55 -7.85 26.45
N GLU A 31 -26.37 -7.55 25.16
CA GLU A 31 -27.17 -8.18 24.10
C GLU A 31 -26.99 -9.68 24.28
N ALA A 32 -28.00 -10.29 24.89
CA ALA A 32 -27.95 -11.65 25.34
C ALA A 32 -28.08 -12.57 24.12
N SER A 33 -26.96 -13.24 23.82
CA SER A 33 -26.87 -14.55 23.17
C SER A 33 -27.52 -14.70 21.79
N SER A 34 -26.68 -14.72 20.75
CA SER A 34 -26.84 -15.72 19.67
C SER A 34 -27.13 -17.09 20.30
N PHE A 35 -28.10 -17.83 19.79
CA PHE A 35 -28.67 -19.06 20.35
C PHE A 35 -27.71 -19.93 21.19
N LYS A 36 -28.18 -20.48 22.31
CA LYS A 36 -27.35 -21.23 23.29
C LYS A 36 -26.51 -22.36 22.67
N ASP A 37 -27.02 -22.97 21.61
CA ASP A 37 -26.44 -24.10 20.88
C ASP A 37 -25.72 -23.70 19.58
N VAL A 38 -25.68 -22.40 19.24
CA VAL A 38 -24.96 -21.87 18.08
C VAL A 38 -23.84 -20.96 18.57
N GLN A 39 -22.73 -21.60 18.94
CA GLN A 39 -21.51 -20.90 19.33
C GLN A 39 -20.87 -20.20 18.12
N ARG A 40 -20.02 -19.17 18.37
CA ARG A 40 -19.30 -18.44 17.30
C ARG A 40 -18.45 -19.33 16.38
N THR A 41 -18.05 -20.51 16.87
CA THR A 41 -17.28 -21.53 16.13
C THR A 41 -18.15 -22.46 15.28
N HIS A 42 -19.47 -22.34 15.35
CA HIS A 42 -20.40 -23.16 14.58
C HIS A 42 -20.24 -22.89 13.07
N PRO A 43 -20.20 -23.91 12.19
CA PRO A 43 -19.91 -23.74 10.76
C PRO A 43 -20.84 -22.78 10.00
N PHE A 44 -22.05 -22.58 10.52
CA PHE A 44 -23.08 -21.72 9.95
C PHE A 44 -23.43 -20.52 10.86
N TYR A 45 -22.56 -20.16 11.81
CA TYR A 45 -22.84 -19.10 12.80
C TYR A 45 -23.25 -17.78 12.13
N ASP A 46 -22.48 -17.32 11.14
CA ASP A 46 -22.71 -16.01 10.52
C ASP A 46 -23.99 -15.97 9.70
N GLU A 47 -24.28 -17.03 8.94
CA GLU A 47 -25.52 -17.12 8.16
C GLU A 47 -26.76 -17.22 9.07
N ILE A 48 -26.65 -17.98 10.17
CA ILE A 48 -27.71 -18.05 11.20
C ILE A 48 -27.89 -16.69 11.87
N LYS A 49 -26.79 -16.02 12.25
CA LYS A 49 -26.86 -14.71 12.88
C LYS A 49 -27.46 -13.67 11.93
N ASN A 50 -27.04 -13.64 10.66
CA ASN A 50 -27.55 -12.70 9.66
C ASN A 50 -29.07 -12.78 9.53
N LEU A 51 -29.60 -13.99 9.32
CA LEU A 51 -31.04 -14.17 9.15
C LEU A 51 -31.81 -13.91 10.46
N ASN A 52 -31.20 -14.16 11.63
CA ASN A 52 -31.80 -13.86 12.93
C ASN A 52 -31.84 -12.35 13.21
N ASP A 53 -30.76 -11.62 12.93
CA ASP A 53 -30.68 -10.16 13.09
C ASP A 53 -31.72 -9.45 12.22
N ARG A 54 -32.05 -10.03 11.06
CA ARG A 54 -33.12 -9.57 10.15
C ARG A 54 -34.52 -10.01 10.59
N GLY A 55 -34.65 -10.76 11.67
CA GLY A 55 -35.92 -11.30 12.19
C GLY A 55 -36.55 -12.39 11.33
N ILE A 56 -35.82 -12.96 10.36
CA ILE A 56 -36.36 -13.93 9.39
C ILE A 56 -36.41 -15.33 9.99
N ILE A 57 -35.35 -15.71 10.71
CA ILE A 57 -35.33 -16.96 11.48
C ILE A 57 -35.36 -16.64 12.96
N ASN A 58 -36.00 -17.53 13.70
CA ASN A 58 -36.07 -17.47 15.15
C ASN A 58 -35.67 -18.83 15.74
N GLY A 59 -35.22 -18.81 16.98
CA GLY A 59 -34.96 -19.99 17.79
C GLY A 59 -36.21 -20.52 18.46
N PHE A 60 -36.03 -21.55 19.27
CA PHE A 60 -37.06 -22.14 20.11
C PHE A 60 -37.15 -21.40 21.45
N GLN A 61 -38.26 -21.57 22.16
CA GLN A 61 -38.51 -20.94 23.46
C GLN A 61 -37.46 -21.30 24.53
N ASP A 62 -36.76 -22.42 24.37
CA ASP A 62 -35.66 -22.86 25.24
C ASP A 62 -34.35 -22.06 25.04
N GLY A 63 -34.31 -21.17 24.04
CA GLY A 63 -33.16 -20.34 23.68
C GLY A 63 -32.19 -21.01 22.70
N THR A 64 -32.55 -22.14 22.10
CA THR A 64 -31.75 -22.87 21.10
C THR A 64 -32.20 -22.59 19.67
N PHE A 65 -31.34 -22.81 18.68
CA PHE A 65 -31.65 -22.75 17.25
C PHE A 65 -31.95 -24.12 16.65
N LYS A 66 -31.34 -25.18 17.18
CA LYS A 66 -31.33 -26.57 16.68
C LYS A 66 -30.82 -26.66 15.25
N SER A 67 -29.60 -26.17 15.01
CA SER A 67 -28.98 -26.09 13.66
C SER A 67 -28.96 -27.41 12.89
N GLU A 68 -28.80 -28.54 13.59
CA GLU A 68 -28.76 -29.89 13.00
C GLU A 68 -30.13 -30.53 12.80
N GLN A 69 -31.22 -29.88 13.23
CA GLN A 69 -32.57 -30.39 13.02
C GLN A 69 -32.99 -30.19 11.56
N ASN A 70 -33.61 -31.21 10.96
CA ASN A 70 -34.15 -31.12 9.60
C ASN A 70 -35.31 -30.12 9.50
N VAL A 71 -35.39 -29.42 8.38
CA VAL A 71 -36.41 -28.40 8.10
C VAL A 71 -37.55 -28.99 7.29
N THR A 72 -38.80 -28.69 7.66
CA THR A 72 -39.96 -29.07 6.84
C THR A 72 -40.10 -28.18 5.62
N ARG A 73 -40.77 -28.66 4.57
CA ARG A 73 -41.02 -27.88 3.35
C ARG A 73 -41.77 -26.58 3.63
N GLY A 74 -42.75 -26.60 4.54
CA GLY A 74 -43.48 -25.41 4.97
C GLY A 74 -42.61 -24.40 5.72
N GLN A 75 -41.72 -24.86 6.60
CA GLN A 75 -40.75 -24.00 7.28
C GLN A 75 -39.78 -23.36 6.27
N ALA A 76 -39.25 -24.14 5.32
CA ALA A 76 -38.37 -23.62 4.28
C ALA A 76 -39.07 -22.56 3.42
N ALA A 77 -40.33 -22.80 3.03
CA ALA A 77 -41.13 -21.83 2.29
C ALA A 77 -41.29 -20.51 3.07
N LYS A 78 -41.59 -20.58 4.38
CA LYS A 78 -41.71 -19.39 5.22
C LYS A 78 -40.41 -18.58 5.30
N ILE A 79 -39.27 -19.25 5.46
CA ILE A 79 -37.96 -18.58 5.54
C ILE A 79 -37.61 -17.93 4.20
N ILE A 80 -37.77 -18.65 3.09
CA ILE A 80 -37.42 -18.15 1.75
C ILE A 80 -38.32 -16.97 1.35
N ALA A 81 -39.63 -17.05 1.59
CA ALA A 81 -40.54 -15.93 1.35
C ALA A 81 -40.16 -14.69 2.19
N GLY A 82 -39.73 -14.90 3.43
CA GLY A 82 -39.23 -13.84 4.31
C GLY A 82 -37.95 -13.18 3.81
N VAL A 83 -36.96 -13.97 3.34
CA VAL A 83 -35.73 -13.44 2.73
C VAL A 83 -36.03 -12.60 1.50
N LEU A 84 -36.93 -13.08 0.64
CA LEU A 84 -37.34 -12.38 -0.58
C LEU A 84 -38.26 -11.18 -0.31
N GLY A 85 -38.66 -10.92 0.95
CA GLY A 85 -39.54 -9.82 1.30
C GLY A 85 -40.92 -9.89 0.64
N LEU A 86 -41.43 -11.10 0.38
CA LEU A 86 -42.72 -11.26 -0.31
C LEU A 86 -43.90 -10.90 0.60
N ASP A 87 -44.93 -10.28 0.02
CA ASP A 87 -46.22 -10.15 0.70
C ASP A 87 -46.86 -11.53 0.84
N THR A 88 -47.11 -11.95 2.08
CA THR A 88 -47.73 -13.25 2.41
C THR A 88 -49.16 -13.11 2.92
N SER A 89 -49.69 -11.89 2.99
CA SER A 89 -51.04 -11.59 3.48
C SER A 89 -52.03 -11.43 2.33
N ASN A 90 -51.60 -10.80 1.24
CA ASN A 90 -52.44 -10.55 0.06
C ASN A 90 -52.06 -11.50 -1.09
N VAL A 91 -52.45 -12.76 -0.96
CA VAL A 91 -52.06 -13.83 -1.89
C VAL A 91 -53.28 -14.58 -2.42
N SER A 92 -53.19 -15.06 -3.66
CA SER A 92 -54.18 -15.94 -4.27
C SER A 92 -54.03 -17.36 -3.72
N ASN A 93 -55.14 -18.10 -3.67
CA ASN A 93 -55.10 -19.49 -3.22
C ASN A 93 -54.23 -20.33 -4.17
N PRO A 94 -53.16 -21.00 -3.69
CA PRO A 94 -52.28 -21.82 -4.52
C PRO A 94 -52.91 -23.14 -4.98
N ASN A 95 -54.15 -23.44 -4.53
CA ASN A 95 -54.96 -24.61 -4.83
C ASN A 95 -54.31 -25.95 -4.50
N PHE A 96 -53.49 -25.98 -3.45
CA PHE A 96 -52.95 -27.22 -2.89
C PHE A 96 -53.98 -27.92 -2.01
N LYS A 97 -54.20 -29.22 -2.24
CA LYS A 97 -55.23 -30.01 -1.54
C LYS A 97 -54.97 -30.16 -0.04
N ASP A 98 -53.71 -30.06 0.38
CA ASP A 98 -53.23 -30.31 1.73
C ASP A 98 -52.89 -29.05 2.53
N ILE A 99 -53.16 -27.85 1.98
CA ILE A 99 -52.91 -26.58 2.67
C ILE A 99 -54.21 -25.80 2.87
N PRO A 100 -54.84 -25.88 4.05
CA PRO A 100 -55.94 -25.01 4.42
C PRO A 100 -55.56 -23.52 4.40
N THR A 101 -56.50 -22.63 4.08
CA THR A 101 -56.27 -21.17 4.02
C THR A 101 -55.88 -20.55 5.36
N ASN A 102 -56.21 -21.20 6.47
CA ASN A 102 -55.83 -20.79 7.82
C ASN A 102 -54.51 -21.40 8.30
N HIS A 103 -53.79 -22.15 7.46
CA HIS A 103 -52.53 -22.78 7.84
C HIS A 103 -51.41 -21.74 7.98
N VAL A 104 -50.52 -21.90 8.98
CA VAL A 104 -49.45 -20.94 9.30
C VAL A 104 -48.42 -20.72 8.19
N TYR A 105 -48.33 -21.65 7.23
CA TYR A 105 -47.45 -21.55 6.06
C TYR A 105 -48.21 -21.19 4.77
N PHE A 106 -49.55 -21.08 4.80
CA PHE A 106 -50.37 -20.83 3.62
C PHE A 106 -49.89 -19.60 2.84
N GLY A 107 -49.76 -18.46 3.52
CA GLY A 107 -49.35 -17.20 2.92
C GLY A 107 -48.00 -17.27 2.19
N ALA A 108 -46.99 -17.87 2.83
CA ALA A 108 -45.66 -18.01 2.26
C ALA A 108 -45.63 -18.97 1.06
N ILE A 109 -46.33 -20.09 1.15
CA ILE A 109 -46.44 -21.07 0.06
C ILE A 109 -47.18 -20.44 -1.14
N ALA A 110 -48.26 -19.71 -0.88
CA ALA A 110 -49.01 -19.02 -1.92
C ALA A 110 -48.14 -17.98 -2.65
N ALA A 111 -47.47 -17.09 -1.91
CA ALA A 111 -46.60 -16.06 -2.48
C ALA A 111 -45.47 -16.64 -3.35
N LEU A 112 -44.81 -17.72 -2.88
CA LEU A 112 -43.76 -18.38 -3.66
C LEU A 112 -44.30 -19.05 -4.93
N LYS A 113 -45.52 -19.58 -4.90
CA LYS A 113 -46.16 -20.17 -6.08
C LYS A 113 -46.54 -19.10 -7.10
N GLU A 114 -47.09 -17.97 -6.66
CA GLU A 114 -47.39 -16.84 -7.55
C GLU A 114 -46.15 -16.29 -8.25
N LYS A 115 -44.99 -16.31 -7.59
CA LYS A 115 -43.69 -15.96 -8.18
C LYS A 115 -43.07 -17.05 -9.06
N GLY A 116 -43.73 -18.20 -9.23
CA GLY A 116 -43.23 -19.32 -10.02
C GLY A 116 -42.02 -20.03 -9.40
N ILE A 117 -41.71 -19.77 -8.12
CA ILE A 117 -40.54 -20.34 -7.43
C ILE A 117 -40.83 -21.80 -7.03
N ILE A 118 -42.07 -22.11 -6.66
CA ILE A 118 -42.53 -23.46 -6.30
C ILE A 118 -43.79 -23.87 -7.07
N ASN A 119 -43.92 -25.17 -7.36
CA ASN A 119 -45.08 -25.73 -8.07
C ASN A 119 -45.88 -26.77 -7.26
N GLY A 120 -45.27 -27.39 -6.24
CA GLY A 120 -45.83 -28.54 -5.52
C GLY A 120 -45.59 -29.86 -6.26
N TYR A 121 -46.36 -30.88 -5.92
CA TYR A 121 -46.32 -32.20 -6.55
C TYR A 121 -47.45 -32.37 -7.58
N GLU A 122 -47.29 -33.32 -8.49
CA GLU A 122 -48.24 -33.61 -9.57
C GLU A 122 -49.63 -34.03 -9.07
N ASP A 123 -49.72 -34.58 -7.86
CA ASP A 123 -50.97 -34.97 -7.20
C ASP A 123 -51.80 -33.77 -6.67
N GLY A 124 -51.25 -32.56 -6.79
CA GLY A 124 -51.85 -31.32 -6.31
C GLY A 124 -51.59 -31.02 -4.83
N THR A 125 -50.59 -31.65 -4.22
CA THR A 125 -50.17 -31.41 -2.82
C THR A 125 -48.88 -30.59 -2.74
N PHE A 126 -48.62 -29.98 -1.58
CA PHE A 126 -47.34 -29.32 -1.28
C PHE A 126 -46.48 -30.10 -0.29
N ARG A 127 -47.09 -30.89 0.59
CA ARG A 127 -46.51 -31.72 1.65
C ARG A 127 -45.70 -30.89 2.65
N GLN A 128 -46.35 -29.91 3.27
CA GLN A 128 -45.71 -28.91 4.14
C GLN A 128 -44.98 -29.49 5.35
N ASP A 129 -45.42 -30.64 5.85
CA ASP A 129 -44.88 -31.29 7.05
C ASP A 129 -43.75 -32.28 6.74
N GLU A 130 -43.53 -32.62 5.47
CA GLU A 130 -42.40 -33.45 5.07
C GLU A 130 -41.08 -32.65 5.13
N PHE A 131 -39.99 -33.32 5.46
CA PHE A 131 -38.65 -32.71 5.42
C PHE A 131 -38.23 -32.37 4.00
N ILE A 132 -37.61 -31.21 3.82
CA ILE A 132 -37.16 -30.76 2.51
C ILE A 132 -35.80 -31.40 2.16
N GLN A 133 -35.72 -31.97 0.96
CA GLN A 133 -34.51 -32.57 0.43
C GLN A 133 -33.61 -31.55 -0.29
N ARG A 134 -32.31 -31.81 -0.35
CA ARG A 134 -31.31 -30.95 -1.00
C ARG A 134 -31.62 -30.65 -2.47
N ASN A 135 -32.11 -31.63 -3.22
CA ASN A 135 -32.57 -31.46 -4.60
C ASN A 135 -33.67 -30.40 -4.72
N HIS A 136 -34.66 -30.43 -3.82
CA HIS A 136 -35.73 -29.46 -3.81
C HIS A 136 -35.22 -28.07 -3.44
N VAL A 137 -34.35 -27.95 -2.43
CA VAL A 137 -33.72 -26.68 -2.07
C VAL A 137 -32.94 -26.09 -3.25
N ALA A 138 -32.18 -26.91 -4.00
CA ALA A 138 -31.43 -26.44 -5.15
C ALA A 138 -32.34 -25.80 -6.22
N LYS A 139 -33.44 -26.47 -6.61
CA LYS A 139 -34.42 -25.90 -7.55
C LYS A 139 -35.04 -24.61 -7.04
N ILE A 140 -35.47 -24.61 -5.77
CA ILE A 140 -36.15 -23.45 -5.19
C ILE A 140 -35.21 -22.25 -5.16
N LEU A 141 -33.96 -22.42 -4.72
CA LEU A 141 -33.00 -21.31 -4.63
C LEU A 141 -32.55 -20.84 -6.01
N ALA A 142 -32.31 -21.75 -6.96
CA ALA A 142 -31.99 -21.36 -8.33
C ALA A 142 -33.10 -20.50 -8.94
N ASN A 143 -34.36 -20.86 -8.74
CA ASN A 143 -35.51 -20.08 -9.22
C ASN A 143 -35.68 -18.76 -8.43
N ALA A 144 -35.62 -18.81 -7.10
CA ALA A 144 -35.82 -17.66 -6.22
C ALA A 144 -34.81 -16.53 -6.48
N PHE A 145 -33.57 -16.91 -6.76
CA PHE A 145 -32.44 -16.00 -6.91
C PHE A 145 -31.97 -15.86 -8.37
N ASN A 146 -32.70 -16.48 -9.31
CA ASN A 146 -32.39 -16.51 -10.75
C ASN A 146 -30.93 -16.92 -11.04
N LEU A 147 -30.44 -17.92 -10.30
CA LEU A 147 -29.08 -18.44 -10.45
C LEU A 147 -28.97 -19.24 -11.74
N LYS A 148 -27.91 -19.01 -12.50
CA LYS A 148 -27.66 -19.69 -13.78
C LYS A 148 -26.31 -20.38 -13.77
N ALA A 149 -26.25 -21.53 -14.44
CA ALA A 149 -24.99 -22.22 -14.75
C ALA A 149 -24.53 -21.82 -16.15
N SER A 150 -23.25 -21.59 -16.31
CA SER A 150 -22.59 -21.44 -17.62
C SER A 150 -22.22 -22.79 -18.22
N ASN A 151 -21.96 -23.81 -17.40
CA ASN A 151 -21.64 -25.15 -17.89
C ASN A 151 -22.19 -26.28 -16.99
N THR A 152 -23.33 -26.83 -17.38
CA THR A 152 -23.97 -27.94 -16.67
C THR A 152 -23.21 -29.26 -16.73
N ASN A 153 -22.17 -29.38 -17.56
CA ASN A 153 -21.38 -30.62 -17.73
C ASN A 153 -20.12 -30.68 -16.86
N SER A 154 -19.80 -29.61 -16.11
CA SER A 154 -18.57 -29.53 -15.29
C SER A 154 -18.80 -29.75 -13.78
N LEU A 155 -19.81 -30.53 -13.41
CA LEU A 155 -20.06 -30.88 -12.01
C LEU A 155 -19.11 -32.01 -11.55
N PRO A 156 -18.50 -31.91 -10.35
CA PRO A 156 -17.68 -32.98 -9.80
C PRO A 156 -18.50 -34.13 -9.20
N PHE A 157 -19.84 -33.98 -9.16
CA PHE A 157 -20.73 -34.89 -8.46
C PHE A 157 -21.20 -36.06 -9.34
N THR A 158 -21.04 -37.28 -8.86
CA THR A 158 -21.39 -38.50 -9.60
C THR A 158 -22.85 -38.92 -9.42
N ASP A 159 -23.59 -38.31 -8.50
CA ASP A 159 -24.93 -38.71 -8.04
C ASP A 159 -26.03 -37.69 -8.39
N VAL A 160 -25.80 -36.83 -9.39
CA VAL A 160 -26.74 -35.78 -9.80
C VAL A 160 -27.81 -36.34 -10.73
N ARG A 161 -29.07 -36.22 -10.31
CA ARG A 161 -30.24 -36.57 -11.13
C ARG A 161 -30.47 -35.55 -12.25
N ALA A 162 -30.85 -36.03 -13.43
CA ALA A 162 -31.06 -35.20 -14.63
C ALA A 162 -31.99 -34.00 -14.36
N ASP A 163 -33.14 -34.23 -13.71
CA ASP A 163 -34.15 -33.19 -13.45
C ASP A 163 -33.65 -32.03 -12.58
N TYR A 164 -32.56 -32.22 -11.82
CA TYR A 164 -31.98 -31.23 -10.90
C TYR A 164 -30.63 -30.71 -11.37
N LYS A 165 -30.11 -31.23 -12.49
CA LYS A 165 -28.74 -30.99 -12.94
C LYS A 165 -28.45 -29.50 -13.15
N GLU A 166 -29.36 -28.77 -13.79
CA GLU A 166 -29.19 -27.33 -14.05
C GLU A 166 -29.14 -26.52 -12.75
N ALA A 167 -30.08 -26.76 -11.83
CA ALA A 167 -30.13 -26.05 -10.56
C ALA A 167 -28.90 -26.37 -9.68
N ILE A 168 -28.47 -27.62 -9.64
CA ILE A 168 -27.28 -28.02 -8.88
C ILE A 168 -26.02 -27.40 -9.49
N ALA A 169 -25.90 -27.38 -10.82
CA ALA A 169 -24.82 -26.69 -11.51
C ALA A 169 -24.80 -25.19 -11.17
N ALA A 170 -25.96 -24.54 -11.20
CA ALA A 170 -26.05 -23.11 -10.87
C ALA A 170 -25.60 -22.84 -9.43
N LEU A 171 -26.05 -23.64 -8.46
CA LEU A 171 -25.62 -23.48 -7.06
C LEU A 171 -24.13 -23.79 -6.87
N TYR A 172 -23.59 -24.77 -7.59
CA TYR A 172 -22.17 -25.13 -7.47
C TYR A 172 -21.26 -24.04 -8.06
N GLU A 173 -21.51 -23.61 -9.30
CA GLU A 173 -20.71 -22.58 -9.98
C GLU A 173 -20.76 -21.24 -9.24
N ASN A 174 -21.90 -20.90 -8.63
CA ASN A 174 -22.06 -19.68 -7.85
C ASN A 174 -21.63 -19.84 -6.37
N ASN A 175 -20.87 -20.90 -6.03
CA ASN A 175 -20.33 -21.17 -4.69
C ASN A 175 -21.39 -21.22 -3.56
N VAL A 176 -22.64 -21.52 -3.89
CA VAL A 176 -23.70 -21.74 -2.90
C VAL A 176 -23.50 -23.10 -2.21
N THR A 177 -23.00 -24.10 -2.94
CA THR A 177 -22.76 -25.46 -2.42
C THR A 177 -21.45 -26.04 -2.95
N ALA A 178 -20.74 -26.80 -2.10
CA ALA A 178 -19.58 -27.60 -2.48
C ALA A 178 -19.91 -29.10 -2.59
N GLY A 179 -21.20 -29.46 -2.51
CA GLY A 179 -21.64 -30.85 -2.33
C GLY A 179 -21.63 -31.30 -0.87
N LYS A 180 -22.01 -32.55 -0.62
CA LYS A 180 -21.88 -33.18 0.70
C LYS A 180 -20.47 -33.74 0.91
N THR A 181 -19.86 -34.21 -0.17
CA THR A 181 -18.44 -34.55 -0.26
C THR A 181 -17.88 -33.98 -1.57
N ALA A 182 -16.57 -34.12 -1.81
CA ALA A 182 -15.93 -33.65 -3.04
C ALA A 182 -16.55 -34.23 -4.33
N THR A 183 -17.15 -35.43 -4.27
CA THR A 183 -17.70 -36.14 -5.44
C THR A 183 -19.17 -36.50 -5.31
N LEU A 184 -19.83 -36.16 -4.20
CA LEU A 184 -21.26 -36.46 -3.98
C LEU A 184 -22.03 -35.21 -3.56
N PHE A 185 -23.15 -34.95 -4.22
CA PHE A 185 -24.10 -33.91 -3.85
C PHE A 185 -25.08 -34.37 -2.76
N ASP A 186 -25.44 -35.66 -2.76
CA ASP A 186 -26.43 -36.34 -1.91
C ASP A 186 -27.81 -35.66 -1.92
N GLY A 187 -28.38 -35.55 -3.13
CA GLY A 187 -29.58 -34.76 -3.38
C GLY A 187 -30.85 -35.21 -2.65
N SER A 188 -30.93 -36.48 -2.24
CA SER A 188 -32.09 -37.03 -1.54
C SER A 188 -32.03 -36.83 -0.02
N SER A 189 -30.90 -36.38 0.52
CA SER A 189 -30.80 -36.12 1.96
C SER A 189 -31.58 -34.87 2.40
N ASN A 190 -32.13 -34.93 3.61
CA ASN A 190 -32.86 -33.83 4.22
C ASN A 190 -31.91 -32.69 4.60
N VAL A 191 -32.40 -31.45 4.52
CA VAL A 191 -31.62 -30.25 4.81
C VAL A 191 -31.85 -29.82 6.26
N THR A 192 -30.75 -29.56 6.98
CA THR A 192 -30.80 -29.06 8.36
C THR A 192 -31.04 -27.54 8.40
N ARG A 193 -31.48 -27.02 9.54
CA ARG A 193 -31.73 -25.59 9.74
C ARG A 193 -30.50 -24.72 9.46
N GLY A 194 -29.33 -25.17 9.90
CA GLY A 194 -28.06 -24.48 9.65
C GLY A 194 -27.67 -24.51 8.16
N GLN A 195 -27.82 -25.66 7.50
CA GLN A 195 -27.56 -25.79 6.07
C GLN A 195 -28.49 -24.90 5.24
N LEU A 196 -29.78 -24.84 5.56
CA LEU A 196 -30.74 -23.99 4.86
C LEU A 196 -30.37 -22.51 5.00
N ALA A 197 -30.00 -22.06 6.21
CA ALA A 197 -29.55 -20.69 6.44
C ALA A 197 -28.32 -20.34 5.58
N ALA A 198 -27.35 -21.27 5.51
CA ALA A 198 -26.16 -21.10 4.68
C ALA A 198 -26.49 -21.00 3.19
N PHE A 199 -27.32 -21.91 2.66
CA PHE A 199 -27.68 -21.89 1.24
C PHE A 199 -28.42 -20.63 0.83
N ILE A 200 -29.36 -20.18 1.66
CA ILE A 200 -30.15 -18.97 1.40
C ILE A 200 -29.25 -17.74 1.39
N THR A 201 -28.44 -17.55 2.44
CA THR A 201 -27.57 -16.37 2.57
C THR A 201 -26.57 -16.29 1.41
N ARG A 202 -25.99 -17.43 1.01
CA ARG A 202 -25.07 -17.49 -0.13
C ARG A 202 -25.77 -17.22 -1.46
N SER A 203 -26.98 -17.73 -1.65
CA SER A 203 -27.76 -17.49 -2.87
C SER A 203 -28.17 -16.00 -2.99
N GLU A 204 -28.57 -15.38 -1.88
CA GLU A 204 -28.89 -13.97 -1.81
C GLU A 204 -27.68 -13.08 -2.14
N ALA A 205 -26.50 -13.42 -1.63
CA ALA A 205 -25.25 -12.70 -1.90
C ALA A 205 -24.85 -12.73 -3.39
N VAL A 206 -25.27 -13.76 -4.14
CA VAL A 206 -25.02 -13.87 -5.58
C VAL A 206 -25.94 -12.93 -6.37
N SER A 207 -27.24 -12.88 -6.03
CA SER A 207 -28.23 -12.07 -6.76
C SER A 207 -28.20 -10.60 -6.38
N ASN A 208 -27.84 -10.32 -5.14
CA ASN A 208 -27.57 -8.99 -4.63
C ASN A 208 -26.11 -8.98 -4.18
N PRO A 209 -25.14 -8.67 -5.07
CA PRO A 209 -23.78 -8.34 -4.66
C PRO A 209 -23.78 -6.98 -3.92
N THR A 210 -24.65 -6.83 -2.90
CA THR A 210 -24.41 -5.88 -1.83
C THR A 210 -23.13 -6.34 -1.16
N THR A 211 -22.08 -5.57 -1.38
CA THR A 211 -20.82 -5.56 -0.63
C THR A 211 -21.02 -6.07 0.79
N GLN A 212 -20.80 -7.37 1.01
CA GLN A 212 -20.33 -7.84 2.31
C GLN A 212 -19.09 -6.98 2.55
N PRO A 213 -19.08 -6.13 3.58
CA PRO A 213 -17.99 -5.20 3.75
C PRO A 213 -16.72 -6.02 3.82
N SER A 214 -15.76 -5.70 2.96
CA SER A 214 -14.44 -6.31 2.99
C SER A 214 -13.92 -6.15 4.43
N GLN A 215 -13.83 -7.26 5.16
CA GLN A 215 -13.45 -7.20 6.57
C GLN A 215 -11.94 -7.29 6.63
N SER A 216 -11.30 -6.22 7.09
CA SER A 216 -9.89 -6.28 7.46
C SER A 216 -9.78 -6.90 8.85
N VAL A 217 -9.23 -8.11 8.91
CA VAL A 217 -9.05 -8.86 10.15
C VAL A 217 -7.57 -8.97 10.46
N THR A 218 -7.22 -8.69 11.71
CA THR A 218 -5.86 -8.87 12.21
C THR A 218 -5.79 -10.05 13.16
N PHE A 219 -4.87 -10.97 12.91
CA PHE A 219 -4.72 -12.21 13.68
C PHE A 219 -3.26 -12.61 13.84
N LYS A 220 -3.01 -13.44 14.85
CA LYS A 220 -1.71 -14.09 15.05
C LYS A 220 -1.74 -15.46 14.39
N VAL A 221 -0.71 -15.78 13.63
CA VAL A 221 -0.60 -17.09 12.97
C VAL A 221 -0.09 -18.12 13.97
N GLU A 222 -0.93 -19.09 14.29
CA GLU A 222 -0.56 -20.24 15.13
C GLU A 222 -0.30 -21.48 14.29
N LYS A 223 -1.24 -21.83 13.41
CA LYS A 223 -1.17 -22.97 12.49
C LYS A 223 -2.03 -22.70 11.26
N TYR A 224 -1.59 -23.22 10.12
CA TYR A 224 -2.33 -23.21 8.87
C TYR A 224 -2.00 -24.48 8.05
N THR A 225 -2.80 -24.76 7.03
CA THR A 225 -2.56 -25.82 6.03
C THR A 225 -2.25 -25.18 4.67
N ALA A 226 -2.06 -25.96 3.61
CA ALA A 226 -1.79 -25.38 2.29
C ALA A 226 -2.94 -24.49 1.75
N ASN A 227 -4.18 -24.69 2.21
CA ASN A 227 -5.36 -24.06 1.62
C ASN A 227 -6.18 -23.22 2.60
N GLU A 228 -5.93 -23.34 3.89
CA GLU A 228 -6.78 -22.72 4.90
C GLU A 228 -6.05 -22.38 6.21
N ILE A 229 -6.67 -21.46 6.96
CA ILE A 229 -6.28 -21.07 8.31
C ILE A 229 -7.49 -20.96 9.22
N ALA A 230 -7.35 -21.38 10.47
CA ALA A 230 -8.35 -21.13 11.50
C ALA A 230 -7.99 -19.84 12.26
N ILE A 231 -8.88 -18.86 12.26
CA ILE A 231 -8.74 -17.60 12.98
C ILE A 231 -9.92 -17.49 13.95
N ASN A 232 -9.62 -17.39 15.25
CA ASN A 232 -10.64 -17.32 16.33
C ASN A 232 -11.69 -18.45 16.25
N GLY A 233 -11.26 -19.65 15.82
CA GLY A 233 -12.14 -20.83 15.69
C GLY A 233 -12.99 -20.87 14.42
N LYS A 234 -12.83 -19.92 13.49
CA LYS A 234 -13.44 -19.94 12.15
C LYS A 234 -12.38 -20.24 11.08
N THR A 235 -12.70 -21.13 10.14
CA THR A 235 -11.81 -21.49 9.03
C THR A 235 -12.00 -20.54 7.85
N TYR A 236 -10.89 -20.09 7.29
CA TYR A 236 -10.83 -19.24 6.11
C TYR A 236 -9.98 -19.89 5.04
N LEU A 237 -10.43 -19.85 3.79
CA LEU A 237 -9.68 -20.36 2.64
C LEU A 237 -8.73 -19.29 2.11
N PHE A 238 -7.63 -19.72 1.48
CA PHE A 238 -6.71 -18.82 0.79
C PHE A 238 -7.13 -18.61 -0.66
N GLY A 239 -7.35 -17.36 -1.05
CA GLY A 239 -7.46 -16.98 -2.46
C GLY A 239 -6.12 -17.16 -3.20
N ASP A 240 -6.17 -17.29 -4.52
CA ASP A 240 -4.97 -17.56 -5.33
C ASP A 240 -3.87 -16.50 -5.17
N SER A 241 -4.27 -15.24 -4.97
CA SER A 241 -3.38 -14.10 -4.73
C SER A 241 -2.52 -14.22 -3.47
N VAL A 242 -2.96 -15.01 -2.47
CA VAL A 242 -2.29 -15.10 -1.16
C VAL A 242 -1.75 -16.50 -0.86
N LYS A 243 -2.08 -17.52 -1.66
CA LYS A 243 -1.65 -18.92 -1.43
C LYS A 243 -0.13 -19.07 -1.27
N SER A 244 0.66 -18.33 -2.03
CA SER A 244 2.13 -18.41 -1.96
C SER A 244 2.73 -17.88 -0.65
N ILE A 245 1.95 -17.11 0.14
CA ILE A 245 2.34 -16.67 1.48
C ILE A 245 2.31 -17.87 2.42
N PHE A 246 1.25 -18.68 2.36
CA PHE A 246 0.97 -19.75 3.32
C PHE A 246 1.50 -21.12 2.85
N THR A 247 2.78 -21.18 2.49
CA THR A 247 3.45 -22.44 2.12
C THR A 247 4.13 -23.12 3.31
N THR A 248 4.48 -24.40 3.16
CA THR A 248 5.27 -25.13 4.18
C THR A 248 6.65 -24.50 4.42
N LYS A 249 7.25 -23.89 3.38
CA LYS A 249 8.54 -23.19 3.47
C LYS A 249 8.48 -21.96 4.37
N ASN A 250 7.35 -21.25 4.38
CA ASN A 250 7.15 -20.05 5.20
C ASN A 250 6.71 -20.35 6.63
N LYS A 251 6.51 -21.62 7.02
CA LYS A 251 5.95 -21.99 8.32
C LYS A 251 6.72 -21.41 9.49
N THR A 252 8.05 -21.46 9.44
CA THR A 252 8.90 -20.90 10.49
C THR A 252 8.77 -19.38 10.58
N ALA A 253 8.77 -18.68 9.44
CA ALA A 253 8.64 -17.22 9.39
C ALA A 253 7.27 -16.73 9.86
N LEU A 254 6.22 -17.48 9.52
CA LEU A 254 4.85 -17.12 9.85
C LEU A 254 4.43 -17.54 11.26
N THR A 255 5.10 -18.50 11.91
CA THR A 255 4.72 -18.91 13.27
C THR A 255 4.87 -17.74 14.26
N GLY A 256 3.75 -17.30 14.84
CA GLY A 256 3.69 -16.15 15.73
C GLY A 256 3.71 -14.78 15.03
N ALA A 257 3.73 -14.75 13.69
CA ALA A 257 3.55 -13.53 12.92
C ALA A 257 2.16 -12.94 13.14
N LYS A 258 2.03 -11.62 13.04
CA LYS A 258 0.74 -10.92 13.07
C LYS A 258 0.40 -10.49 11.65
N ILE A 259 -0.73 -10.97 11.13
CA ILE A 259 -1.18 -10.69 9.77
C ILE A 259 -2.45 -9.87 9.83
N THR A 260 -2.53 -8.82 9.02
CA THR A 260 -3.77 -8.10 8.70
C THR A 260 -4.16 -8.46 7.27
N ALA A 261 -5.37 -8.99 7.10
CA ALA A 261 -5.84 -9.50 5.82
C ALA A 261 -7.28 -9.08 5.52
N THR A 262 -7.58 -8.89 4.24
CA THR A 262 -8.93 -8.69 3.74
C THR A 262 -9.60 -10.03 3.52
N ILE A 263 -10.79 -10.19 4.10
CA ILE A 263 -11.62 -11.37 3.96
C ILE A 263 -12.91 -11.00 3.26
N GLU A 264 -13.23 -11.76 2.21
CA GLU A 264 -14.46 -11.66 1.44
C GLU A 264 -15.06 -13.06 1.34
N ASN A 265 -16.31 -13.21 1.81
CA ASN A 265 -17.05 -14.47 1.73
C ASN A 265 -16.30 -15.69 2.30
N GLY A 266 -15.52 -15.51 3.38
CA GLY A 266 -14.75 -16.58 4.01
C GLY A 266 -13.42 -16.92 3.31
N ILE A 267 -13.04 -16.14 2.29
CA ILE A 267 -11.78 -16.27 1.55
C ILE A 267 -10.88 -15.09 1.91
N ILE A 268 -9.63 -15.36 2.26
CA ILE A 268 -8.60 -14.34 2.35
C ILE A 268 -8.18 -13.97 0.93
N THR A 269 -8.59 -12.79 0.46
CA THR A 269 -8.33 -12.31 -0.90
C THR A 269 -7.10 -11.42 -0.99
N LYS A 270 -6.68 -10.83 0.13
CA LYS A 270 -5.52 -9.95 0.20
C LYS A 270 -4.86 -10.01 1.57
N VAL A 271 -3.53 -9.95 1.60
CA VAL A 271 -2.77 -9.70 2.84
C VAL A 271 -2.27 -8.26 2.82
N ASN A 272 -2.82 -7.43 3.71
CA ASN A 272 -2.45 -6.02 3.80
C ASN A 272 -1.11 -5.84 4.51
N ASN A 273 -0.92 -6.52 5.64
CA ASN A 273 0.30 -6.37 6.43
C ASN A 273 0.75 -7.72 7.00
N VAL A 274 2.06 -7.92 7.04
CA VAL A 274 2.71 -9.04 7.72
C VAL A 274 3.75 -8.51 8.70
N VAL A 275 3.58 -8.81 9.98
CA VAL A 275 4.59 -8.55 11.02
C VAL A 275 5.31 -9.85 11.35
N LEU A 276 6.57 -9.97 10.94
CA LEU A 276 7.41 -11.14 11.18
C LEU A 276 8.09 -11.04 12.55
N ASN A 277 7.64 -11.88 13.49
CA ASN A 277 8.08 -11.86 14.90
C ASN A 277 9.09 -12.97 15.25
N LYS A 278 9.38 -13.90 14.33
CA LYS A 278 10.25 -15.04 14.62
C LYS A 278 11.69 -14.71 14.25
N ALA A 279 12.57 -14.73 15.26
CA ALA A 279 14.00 -14.55 15.04
C ALA A 279 14.65 -15.82 14.48
N GLY A 280 15.59 -15.63 13.56
CA GLY A 280 16.57 -16.64 13.17
C GLY A 280 17.75 -16.70 14.15
N SER A 281 18.46 -17.82 14.14
CA SER A 281 19.71 -17.98 14.89
C SER A 281 20.90 -17.43 14.09
N ALA A 282 22.08 -17.47 14.72
CA ALA A 282 23.33 -17.15 14.04
C ALA A 282 23.57 -18.08 12.83
N GLU A 283 23.28 -19.38 13.00
CA GLU A 283 23.55 -20.47 12.05
C GLU A 283 22.40 -20.70 11.06
N MET A 284 21.15 -20.48 11.49
CA MET A 284 19.96 -20.70 10.68
C MET A 284 19.06 -19.46 10.69
N GLY A 285 19.02 -18.74 9.57
CA GLY A 285 18.08 -17.64 9.36
C GLY A 285 16.63 -18.12 9.22
N VAL A 286 15.70 -17.18 9.34
CA VAL A 286 14.28 -17.38 9.04
C VAL A 286 13.99 -16.78 7.67
N VAL A 287 13.49 -17.59 6.73
CA VAL A 287 13.20 -17.14 5.38
C VAL A 287 11.70 -16.99 5.19
N PHE A 288 11.28 -15.82 4.70
CA PHE A 288 9.94 -15.54 4.21
C PHE A 288 10.00 -15.34 2.70
N ASN A 289 9.46 -16.28 1.93
CA ASN A 289 9.55 -16.30 0.47
C ASN A 289 8.16 -16.45 -0.16
N THR A 290 7.73 -15.45 -0.92
CA THR A 290 6.43 -15.44 -1.58
C THR A 290 6.50 -14.53 -2.81
N ASN A 291 5.76 -14.86 -3.87
CA ASN A 291 5.56 -14.00 -5.03
C ASN A 291 4.28 -13.16 -4.92
N ALA A 292 3.65 -13.12 -3.73
CA ALA A 292 2.47 -12.32 -3.50
C ALA A 292 2.82 -10.84 -3.34
N THR A 293 1.82 -10.00 -3.60
CA THR A 293 1.88 -8.56 -3.33
C THR A 293 1.28 -8.26 -1.97
N LEU A 294 2.00 -7.51 -1.13
CA LEU A 294 1.57 -7.05 0.19
C LEU A 294 1.45 -5.51 0.20
N ASP A 295 0.53 -4.96 1.00
CA ASP A 295 0.51 -3.49 1.18
C ASP A 295 1.68 -3.01 2.06
N SER A 296 2.08 -3.81 3.04
CA SER A 296 3.20 -3.50 3.93
C SER A 296 3.78 -4.76 4.57
N ILE A 297 5.01 -4.64 5.07
CA ILE A 297 5.66 -5.67 5.87
C ILE A 297 6.46 -5.02 7.00
N THR A 298 6.38 -5.59 8.19
CA THR A 298 7.15 -5.18 9.36
C THR A 298 8.06 -6.32 9.80
N ILE A 299 9.36 -6.06 9.85
CA ILE A 299 10.36 -7.03 10.30
C ILE A 299 10.66 -6.72 11.77
N ASN A 300 10.19 -7.61 12.64
CA ASN A 300 10.21 -7.43 14.09
C ASN A 300 11.17 -8.38 14.82
N ALA A 301 12.06 -9.05 14.09
CA ALA A 301 12.99 -10.01 14.65
C ALA A 301 14.28 -10.15 13.84
N ASP A 302 15.35 -10.55 14.52
CA ASP A 302 16.67 -10.77 13.92
C ASP A 302 16.73 -11.94 12.95
N GLY A 303 17.68 -11.90 12.02
CA GLY A 303 18.01 -13.07 11.21
C GLY A 303 16.95 -13.45 10.19
N VAL A 304 16.13 -12.49 9.77
CA VAL A 304 15.07 -12.67 8.78
C VAL A 304 15.59 -12.36 7.37
N THR A 305 15.27 -13.22 6.41
CA THR A 305 15.47 -12.99 4.98
C THR A 305 14.11 -12.94 4.28
N VAL A 306 13.81 -11.84 3.59
CA VAL A 306 12.59 -11.66 2.79
C VAL A 306 12.95 -11.86 1.31
N LYS A 307 12.21 -12.74 0.62
CA LYS A 307 12.53 -13.15 -0.75
C LYS A 307 11.36 -13.06 -1.72
N ASN A 308 11.63 -12.55 -2.92
CA ASN A 308 10.71 -12.51 -4.07
C ASN A 308 9.39 -11.74 -3.84
N VAL A 309 9.31 -10.95 -2.76
CA VAL A 309 8.07 -10.30 -2.33
C VAL A 309 7.92 -8.95 -3.04
N SER A 310 6.70 -8.62 -3.44
CA SER A 310 6.35 -7.27 -3.88
C SER A 310 5.60 -6.53 -2.78
N VAL A 311 6.05 -5.34 -2.39
CA VAL A 311 5.41 -4.52 -1.37
C VAL A 311 5.03 -3.16 -1.97
N THR A 312 3.73 -2.86 -1.99
CA THR A 312 3.21 -1.64 -2.63
C THR A 312 3.34 -0.39 -1.74
N GLY A 313 3.32 -0.57 -0.43
CA GLY A 313 3.56 0.47 0.56
C GLY A 313 4.90 0.31 1.25
N ASN A 314 4.93 0.66 2.54
CA ASN A 314 6.18 0.77 3.29
C ASN A 314 6.62 -0.57 3.88
N VAL A 315 7.93 -0.73 3.96
CA VAL A 315 8.59 -1.80 4.71
C VAL A 315 9.22 -1.19 5.94
N THR A 316 8.95 -1.75 7.12
CA THR A 316 9.51 -1.25 8.38
C THR A 316 10.43 -2.29 9.03
N ILE A 317 11.69 -1.90 9.26
CA ILE A 317 12.63 -2.64 10.12
C ILE A 317 12.54 -2.05 11.51
N THR A 318 12.02 -2.81 12.46
CA THR A 318 11.85 -2.32 13.84
C THR A 318 13.16 -2.35 14.62
N SER A 319 13.16 -1.68 15.76
CA SER A 319 14.21 -1.69 16.78
C SER A 319 14.61 -3.08 17.32
N ASN A 320 13.76 -4.10 17.13
CA ASN A 320 13.99 -5.47 17.61
C ASN A 320 14.92 -6.27 16.70
N VAL A 321 15.13 -5.84 15.46
CA VAL A 321 16.19 -6.39 14.60
C VAL A 321 17.48 -5.74 15.06
N LYS A 322 18.51 -6.48 15.45
CA LYS A 322 19.76 -5.97 16.03
C LYS A 322 21.00 -6.28 15.21
N ARG A 323 21.05 -7.45 14.56
CA ARG A 323 22.27 -8.01 13.99
C ARG A 323 22.26 -8.09 12.48
N LYS A 324 21.28 -8.78 11.90
CA LYS A 324 21.27 -9.10 10.46
C LYS A 324 19.86 -9.17 9.90
N MET A 325 19.70 -8.66 8.69
CA MET A 325 18.49 -8.80 7.89
C MET A 325 18.83 -8.71 6.40
N GLU A 326 18.06 -9.42 5.57
CA GLU A 326 18.31 -9.50 4.13
C GLU A 326 17.02 -9.41 3.30
N PHE A 327 17.05 -8.63 2.22
CA PHE A 327 16.12 -8.71 1.09
C PHE A 327 16.81 -9.36 -0.09
N ASP A 328 16.16 -10.33 -0.74
CA ASP A 328 16.67 -10.98 -1.97
C ASP A 328 15.57 -11.11 -3.03
N GLY A 329 15.66 -10.38 -4.13
CA GLY A 329 14.61 -10.36 -5.17
C GLY A 329 13.33 -9.63 -4.75
N THR A 330 13.41 -8.70 -3.80
CA THR A 330 12.23 -7.99 -3.26
C THR A 330 12.03 -6.66 -3.99
N THR A 331 10.78 -6.30 -4.30
CA THR A 331 10.43 -4.98 -4.86
C THR A 331 9.62 -4.19 -3.83
N ILE A 332 10.08 -3.00 -3.50
CA ILE A 332 9.45 -2.10 -2.53
C ILE A 332 9.16 -0.77 -3.24
N THR A 333 7.89 -0.50 -3.55
CA THR A 333 7.51 0.76 -4.22
C THR A 333 7.28 1.90 -3.23
N GLY A 334 7.02 1.59 -1.96
CA GLY A 334 7.05 2.57 -0.87
C GLY A 334 8.44 2.72 -0.27
N ASP A 335 8.47 3.23 0.97
CA ASP A 335 9.72 3.49 1.67
C ASP A 335 10.19 2.26 2.46
N LEU A 336 11.49 1.99 2.41
CA LEU A 336 12.17 1.13 3.36
C LEU A 336 12.59 1.97 4.58
N ILE A 337 11.84 1.81 5.68
CA ILE A 337 12.02 2.57 6.92
C ILE A 337 12.81 1.73 7.91
N ILE A 338 13.96 2.26 8.33
CA ILE A 338 14.81 1.65 9.35
C ILE A 338 14.64 2.42 10.66
N ALA A 339 13.87 1.85 11.58
CA ALA A 339 13.57 2.49 12.86
C ALA A 339 14.76 2.42 13.83
N ASP A 340 14.79 3.40 14.74
CA ASP A 340 15.77 3.59 15.81
C ASP A 340 16.00 2.29 16.60
N ALA A 341 17.24 2.05 17.05
CA ALA A 341 17.56 0.89 17.89
C ALA A 341 17.25 1.19 19.37
N ILE A 342 16.79 0.17 20.13
CA ILE A 342 16.51 0.32 21.57
C ILE A 342 17.80 0.37 22.40
N ASP A 343 18.85 -0.34 22.00
CA ASP A 343 20.05 -0.55 22.85
C ASP A 343 21.26 0.33 22.48
N GLY A 344 21.27 0.95 21.30
CA GLY A 344 22.35 1.82 20.82
C GLY A 344 23.72 1.14 20.62
N GLN A 345 23.84 -0.17 20.87
CA GLN A 345 25.12 -0.89 20.89
C GLN A 345 25.24 -1.91 19.76
N SER A 346 24.12 -2.44 19.26
CA SER A 346 24.14 -3.47 18.23
C SER A 346 24.27 -2.86 16.82
N THR A 347 25.18 -3.41 16.00
CA THR A 347 25.28 -3.04 14.58
C THR A 347 24.36 -3.91 13.73
N LEU A 348 23.35 -3.30 13.10
CA LEU A 348 22.52 -4.00 12.12
C LEU A 348 23.23 -4.03 10.77
N VAL A 349 23.43 -5.23 10.23
CA VAL A 349 23.81 -5.42 8.82
C VAL A 349 22.55 -5.70 8.00
N LEU A 350 22.18 -4.74 7.15
CA LEU A 350 21.10 -4.82 6.18
C LEU A 350 21.66 -5.16 4.80
N LYS A 351 21.28 -6.30 4.25
CA LYS A 351 21.62 -6.69 2.88
C LYS A 351 20.44 -6.49 1.95
N ILE A 352 20.66 -5.81 0.83
CA ILE A 352 19.67 -5.58 -0.22
C ILE A 352 20.24 -6.20 -1.50
N LYS A 353 19.78 -7.41 -1.82
CA LYS A 353 20.32 -8.23 -2.91
C LYS A 353 19.28 -8.37 -4.01
N ASN A 354 19.63 -8.13 -5.27
CA ASN A 354 18.72 -8.21 -6.42
C ASN A 354 17.36 -7.53 -6.16
N SER A 355 17.34 -6.50 -5.30
CA SER A 355 16.12 -5.94 -4.73
C SER A 355 16.02 -4.47 -5.10
N HIS A 356 14.80 -4.00 -5.28
CA HIS A 356 14.49 -2.61 -5.59
C HIS A 356 13.75 -1.96 -4.43
N THR A 357 14.15 -0.75 -4.08
CA THR A 357 13.42 0.12 -3.15
C THR A 357 13.54 1.54 -3.66
N GLU A 358 12.44 2.29 -3.70
CA GLU A 358 12.48 3.69 -4.14
C GLU A 358 13.28 4.57 -3.18
N LYS A 359 13.16 4.29 -1.88
CA LYS A 359 13.70 5.16 -0.84
C LYS A 359 14.05 4.39 0.42
N VAL A 360 15.22 4.67 0.99
CA VAL A 360 15.65 4.16 2.29
C VAL A 360 15.71 5.30 3.29
N GLN A 361 14.86 5.24 4.32
CA GLN A 361 14.91 6.16 5.45
C GLN A 361 15.69 5.54 6.61
N VAL A 362 16.86 6.12 6.93
CA VAL A 362 17.72 5.64 8.00
C VAL A 362 17.52 6.49 9.25
N LYS A 363 16.99 5.88 10.32
CA LYS A 363 16.82 6.53 11.63
C LYS A 363 17.69 5.94 12.74
N ARG A 364 18.44 4.88 12.40
CA ARG A 364 19.16 4.03 13.36
C ARG A 364 20.65 4.32 13.44
N GLN A 365 21.19 4.30 14.67
CA GLN A 365 22.63 4.28 14.93
C GLN A 365 23.26 2.91 14.61
N ASN A 366 24.53 2.90 14.20
CA ASN A 366 25.31 1.68 13.96
C ASN A 366 24.62 0.77 12.94
N ILE A 367 24.47 1.25 11.72
CA ILE A 367 23.92 0.45 10.63
C ILE A 367 24.94 0.30 9.50
N SER A 368 25.01 -0.91 8.96
CA SER A 368 25.71 -1.24 7.72
C SER A 368 24.70 -1.64 6.66
N ILE A 369 24.64 -0.89 5.57
CA ILE A 369 23.80 -1.16 4.40
C ILE A 369 24.70 -1.71 3.30
N VAL A 370 24.41 -2.93 2.84
CA VAL A 370 25.15 -3.58 1.76
C VAL A 370 24.18 -3.86 0.62
N THR A 371 24.44 -3.30 -0.56
CA THR A 371 23.56 -3.44 -1.73
C THR A 371 24.33 -3.79 -3.00
N ASP A 372 23.76 -4.69 -3.81
CA ASP A 372 24.26 -4.99 -5.16
C ASP A 372 23.44 -4.28 -6.27
N THR A 373 22.36 -3.60 -5.89
CA THR A 373 21.57 -2.73 -6.75
C THR A 373 21.79 -1.25 -6.42
N VAL A 374 21.41 -0.37 -7.35
CA VAL A 374 21.46 1.08 -7.13
C VAL A 374 20.21 1.52 -6.38
N ILE A 375 20.39 2.08 -5.19
CA ILE A 375 19.28 2.67 -4.41
C ILE A 375 18.99 4.08 -4.94
N PRO A 376 17.77 4.41 -5.40
CA PRO A 376 17.45 5.74 -5.92
C PRO A 376 17.64 6.85 -4.89
N GLU A 377 17.14 6.68 -3.65
CA GLU A 377 17.31 7.68 -2.60
C GLU A 377 17.59 7.07 -1.21
N ILE A 378 18.59 7.59 -0.52
CA ILE A 378 18.86 7.33 0.91
C ILE A 378 18.71 8.64 1.67
N ILE A 379 17.91 8.65 2.74
CA ILE A 379 17.71 9.82 3.61
C ILE A 379 18.17 9.48 5.03
N ILE A 380 19.06 10.32 5.56
CA ILE A 380 19.56 10.25 6.92
C ILE A 380 19.09 11.48 7.68
N ALA A 381 17.92 11.37 8.32
CA ALA A 381 17.29 12.49 9.04
C ALA A 381 17.49 12.43 10.56
N ALA A 382 17.67 11.23 11.13
CA ALA A 382 17.88 11.08 12.56
C ALA A 382 19.33 11.40 12.97
N PRO A 383 19.56 11.81 14.23
CA PRO A 383 20.90 12.06 14.76
C PRO A 383 21.64 10.72 14.98
N ILE A 384 22.25 10.20 13.92
CA ILE A 384 23.04 8.96 13.95
C ILE A 384 24.54 9.31 13.94
N ALA A 385 25.33 8.60 14.76
CA ALA A 385 26.76 8.89 14.89
C ALA A 385 27.62 8.21 13.81
N ALA A 386 27.19 7.03 13.34
CA ALA A 386 27.94 6.24 12.37
C ALA A 386 27.01 5.44 11.44
N ILE A 387 27.42 5.37 10.17
CA ILE A 387 26.78 4.56 9.12
C ILE A 387 27.85 3.96 8.20
N ASN A 388 27.70 2.69 7.83
CA ASN A 388 28.48 2.05 6.78
C ASN A 388 27.59 1.80 5.57
N ILE A 389 28.04 2.18 4.37
CA ILE A 389 27.33 1.91 3.12
C ILE A 389 28.30 1.25 2.14
N ASP A 390 28.00 0.02 1.74
CA ASP A 390 28.70 -0.70 0.69
C ASP A 390 27.74 -0.88 -0.49
N GLY A 391 27.89 -0.05 -1.53
CA GLY A 391 27.06 -0.11 -2.72
C GLY A 391 26.84 1.22 -3.42
N SER A 392 25.85 1.26 -4.30
CA SER A 392 25.57 2.41 -5.16
C SER A 392 24.25 3.10 -4.79
N ALA A 393 24.21 4.44 -4.89
CA ALA A 393 22.98 5.20 -4.74
C ALA A 393 22.91 6.38 -5.72
N THR A 394 21.72 6.69 -6.24
CA THR A 394 21.53 7.85 -7.10
C THR A 394 21.57 9.14 -6.28
N LYS A 395 20.96 9.15 -5.10
CA LYS A 395 20.95 10.31 -4.21
C LYS A 395 21.05 9.88 -2.75
N VAL A 396 21.93 10.54 -2.01
CA VAL A 396 22.03 10.46 -0.55
C VAL A 396 21.80 11.85 0.02
N THR A 397 20.86 11.99 0.94
CA THR A 397 20.55 13.27 1.60
C THR A 397 20.79 13.14 3.10
N ILE A 398 21.58 14.05 3.67
CA ILE A 398 21.86 14.09 5.11
C ILE A 398 21.13 15.28 5.72
N GLU A 399 19.96 15.02 6.31
CA GLU A 399 19.10 16.03 6.94
C GLU A 399 19.37 16.18 8.45
N SER A 400 20.25 15.34 9.01
CA SER A 400 20.71 15.45 10.39
C SER A 400 21.69 16.61 10.57
N THR A 401 21.70 17.22 11.76
CA THR A 401 22.74 18.17 12.20
C THR A 401 23.80 17.53 13.09
N ALA A 402 23.59 16.28 13.53
CA ALA A 402 24.53 15.57 14.38
C ALA A 402 25.79 15.18 13.63
N LYS A 403 26.92 15.12 14.34
CA LYS A 403 28.17 14.59 13.80
C LYS A 403 27.96 13.16 13.29
N LEU A 404 28.37 12.91 12.05
CA LEU A 404 28.16 11.64 11.35
C LEU A 404 29.46 11.13 10.75
N ASN A 405 29.85 9.92 11.10
CA ASN A 405 30.90 9.18 10.43
C ASN A 405 30.30 8.22 9.39
N MET A 406 30.65 8.40 8.12
CA MET A 406 30.23 7.54 7.02
C MET A 406 31.42 6.75 6.48
N THR A 407 31.29 5.42 6.49
CA THR A 407 32.31 4.48 5.98
C THR A 407 31.73 3.58 4.87
N GLY A 408 32.59 2.75 4.28
CA GLY A 408 32.22 1.72 3.30
C GLY A 408 32.69 2.05 1.89
N ASN A 409 32.37 1.17 0.94
CA ASN A 409 32.68 1.34 -0.48
C ASN A 409 31.47 1.91 -1.23
N VAL A 410 31.54 3.20 -1.55
CA VAL A 410 30.39 3.96 -2.05
C VAL A 410 30.56 4.35 -3.51
N LYS A 411 29.45 4.28 -4.25
CA LYS A 411 29.30 4.94 -5.55
C LYS A 411 28.02 5.76 -5.56
N PHE A 412 28.15 7.06 -5.28
CA PHE A 412 27.00 7.95 -5.23
C PHE A 412 26.98 8.87 -6.45
N GLU A 413 25.85 8.94 -7.15
CA GLU A 413 25.67 9.98 -8.17
C GLU A 413 25.55 11.35 -7.48
N ARG A 414 24.79 11.46 -6.38
CA ARG A 414 24.68 12.72 -5.62
C ARG A 414 24.69 12.50 -4.12
N LEU A 415 25.47 13.32 -3.40
CA LEU A 415 25.42 13.47 -1.95
C LEU A 415 25.02 14.92 -1.63
N LEU A 416 23.92 15.11 -0.90
CA LEU A 416 23.32 16.41 -0.61
C LEU A 416 23.34 16.70 0.89
N LEU A 417 23.89 17.85 1.26
CA LEU A 417 24.00 18.32 2.65
C LEU A 417 23.20 19.62 2.84
N PRO A 418 21.89 19.54 3.13
CA PRO A 418 21.04 20.69 3.41
C PRO A 418 21.25 21.34 4.79
N THR A 419 21.93 20.66 5.71
CA THR A 419 22.06 21.07 7.12
C THR A 419 23.51 21.37 7.51
N ALA A 420 23.70 21.99 8.68
CA ALA A 420 25.01 22.26 9.28
C ALA A 420 25.66 21.00 9.90
N VAL A 421 25.66 19.89 9.17
CA VAL A 421 26.22 18.62 9.62
C VAL A 421 27.75 18.67 9.74
N GLU A 422 28.32 18.00 10.75
CA GLU A 422 29.74 17.65 10.78
C GLU A 422 29.91 16.21 10.24
N LEU A 423 30.30 16.09 8.97
CA LEU A 423 30.41 14.83 8.26
C LEU A 423 31.87 14.36 8.18
N GLU A 424 32.19 13.25 8.81
CA GLU A 424 33.41 12.50 8.56
C GLU A 424 33.14 11.47 7.45
N LEU A 425 33.47 11.83 6.21
CA LEU A 425 33.26 11.00 5.04
C LEU A 425 34.48 10.09 4.81
N ASN A 426 34.63 9.11 5.71
CA ASN A 426 35.71 8.11 5.73
C ASN A 426 35.45 6.91 4.80
N ALA A 427 34.62 7.09 3.78
CA ALA A 427 34.33 6.07 2.78
C ALA A 427 35.47 5.95 1.74
N ILE A 428 35.42 4.91 0.92
CA ILE A 428 36.21 4.75 -0.30
C ILE A 428 35.29 4.72 -1.52
N GLY A 429 35.82 5.01 -2.71
CA GLY A 429 35.05 4.94 -3.96
C GLY A 429 34.82 6.30 -4.60
N LEU A 430 33.59 6.59 -5.04
CA LEU A 430 33.27 7.78 -5.83
C LEU A 430 31.98 8.46 -5.36
N VAL A 431 32.04 9.77 -5.15
CA VAL A 431 30.87 10.67 -5.14
C VAL A 431 30.96 11.56 -6.36
N LYS A 432 30.00 11.47 -7.28
CA LYS A 432 30.02 12.28 -8.49
C LYS A 432 29.67 13.73 -8.20
N TYR A 433 28.56 13.99 -7.52
CA TYR A 433 28.15 15.34 -7.13
C TYR A 433 28.01 15.45 -5.61
N LEU A 434 28.96 16.08 -4.92
CA LEU A 434 28.81 16.50 -3.53
C LEU A 434 28.27 17.93 -3.51
N THR A 435 27.02 18.11 -3.06
CA THR A 435 26.35 19.41 -2.99
C THR A 435 26.13 19.81 -1.54
N VAL A 436 26.75 20.92 -1.16
CA VAL A 436 26.60 21.51 0.17
C VAL A 436 25.72 22.74 0.03
N LEU A 437 24.56 22.73 0.69
CA LEU A 437 23.63 23.88 0.65
C LEU A 437 23.77 24.76 1.90
N ASN A 438 24.19 24.19 3.03
CA ASN A 438 24.38 24.93 4.26
C ASN A 438 25.85 25.34 4.44
N ALA A 439 26.11 26.65 4.56
CA ALA A 439 27.45 27.20 4.69
C ALA A 439 28.17 26.80 5.99
N ASP A 440 27.46 26.26 6.97
CA ASP A 440 27.99 25.83 8.26
C ASP A 440 28.23 24.32 8.35
N ALA A 441 27.96 23.57 7.28
CA ALA A 441 28.41 22.20 7.16
C ALA A 441 29.94 22.11 7.22
N ARG A 442 30.46 21.05 7.83
CA ARG A 442 31.89 20.74 7.92
C ARG A 442 32.10 19.31 7.48
N ILE A 443 33.07 19.08 6.61
CA ILE A 443 33.30 17.78 5.99
C ILE A 443 34.79 17.44 6.09
N THR A 444 35.08 16.27 6.61
CA THR A 444 36.41 15.66 6.54
C THR A 444 36.35 14.51 5.53
N ILE A 445 37.24 14.49 4.54
CA ILE A 445 37.24 13.46 3.49
C ILE A 445 38.34 12.42 3.78
N GLY A 446 38.00 11.14 3.72
CA GLY A 446 38.96 10.04 3.83
C GLY A 446 39.79 9.85 2.55
N SER A 447 41.00 9.29 2.67
CA SER A 447 41.99 9.22 1.57
C SER A 447 41.61 8.32 0.38
N GLY A 448 40.58 7.47 0.52
CA GLY A 448 40.17 6.53 -0.53
C GLY A 448 38.97 6.97 -1.35
N LEU A 449 38.42 8.16 -1.11
CA LEU A 449 37.24 8.67 -1.80
C LEU A 449 37.61 9.68 -2.88
N LEU A 450 37.03 9.56 -4.06
CA LEU A 450 37.10 10.59 -5.10
C LEU A 450 35.80 11.38 -5.16
N ILE A 451 35.92 12.68 -5.41
CA ILE A 451 34.80 13.58 -5.63
C ILE A 451 34.97 14.24 -7.00
N ASN A 452 34.02 14.02 -7.91
CA ASN A 452 34.11 14.68 -9.22
C ASN A 452 33.78 16.16 -9.12
N ASP A 453 32.60 16.48 -8.59
CA ASP A 453 32.10 17.85 -8.52
C ASP A 453 31.67 18.18 -7.09
N LEU A 454 32.37 19.14 -6.48
CA LEU A 454 32.02 19.72 -5.18
C LEU A 454 31.32 21.07 -5.41
N SER A 455 30.02 21.15 -5.10
CA SER A 455 29.27 22.40 -5.09
C SER A 455 29.16 22.95 -3.67
N ILE A 456 29.59 24.19 -3.46
CA ILE A 456 29.53 24.87 -2.15
C ILE A 456 28.69 26.15 -2.21
N PRO A 457 28.11 26.60 -1.08
CA PRO A 457 27.26 27.78 -1.05
C PRO A 457 28.02 29.05 -1.46
N ALA A 458 27.33 29.98 -2.11
CA ALA A 458 27.87 31.29 -2.44
C ALA A 458 28.40 32.01 -1.18
N GLY A 459 29.54 32.69 -1.29
CA GLY A 459 30.20 33.37 -0.17
C GLY A 459 30.93 32.44 0.81
N SER A 460 30.91 31.12 0.60
CA SER A 460 31.74 30.18 1.36
C SER A 460 33.08 29.92 0.68
N THR A 461 34.07 29.45 1.46
CA THR A 461 35.35 28.95 0.95
C THR A 461 35.40 27.43 1.03
N VAL A 462 36.12 26.78 0.13
CA VAL A 462 36.30 25.32 0.18
C VAL A 462 36.96 24.86 1.48
N THR A 463 37.88 25.66 2.05
CA THR A 463 38.56 25.34 3.32
C THR A 463 37.67 25.49 4.54
N LYS A 464 36.59 26.28 4.45
CA LYS A 464 35.55 26.34 5.50
C LYS A 464 34.71 25.07 5.49
N ILE A 465 34.36 24.58 4.30
CA ILE A 465 33.48 23.41 4.13
C ILE A 465 34.26 22.10 4.30
N ILE A 466 35.39 21.95 3.61
CA ILE A 466 36.28 20.80 3.69
C ILE A 466 37.41 21.11 4.68
N THR A 467 37.32 20.55 5.88
CA THR A 467 38.21 20.85 7.01
C THR A 467 39.65 20.40 6.78
N ASN A 468 39.83 19.32 6.02
CA ASN A 468 41.14 18.75 5.66
C ASN A 468 41.54 18.99 4.19
N TYR A 469 41.02 20.06 3.56
CA TYR A 469 41.18 20.32 2.12
C TYR A 469 42.62 20.21 1.62
N ALA A 470 43.61 20.75 2.35
CA ALA A 470 45.01 20.71 1.95
C ALA A 470 45.56 19.28 1.71
N SER A 471 45.03 18.30 2.43
CA SER A 471 45.43 16.89 2.31
C SER A 471 44.66 16.14 1.22
N VAL A 472 43.49 16.63 0.82
CA VAL A 472 42.54 15.90 -0.05
C VAL A 472 42.24 16.64 -1.35
N ALA A 473 42.93 17.74 -1.64
CA ALA A 473 42.67 18.57 -2.82
C ALA A 473 42.75 17.77 -4.13
N SER A 474 43.68 16.83 -4.24
CA SER A 474 43.82 15.95 -5.42
C SER A 474 42.69 14.93 -5.58
N GLN A 475 41.90 14.69 -4.53
CA GLN A 475 40.73 13.82 -4.56
C GLN A 475 39.48 14.53 -5.08
N ILE A 476 39.51 15.86 -5.20
CA ILE A 476 38.40 16.69 -5.68
C ILE A 476 38.74 17.19 -7.09
N LYS A 477 38.03 16.72 -8.10
CA LYS A 477 38.31 17.05 -9.50
C LYS A 477 37.88 18.47 -9.88
N ALA A 478 36.70 18.91 -9.42
CA ALA A 478 36.16 20.23 -9.70
C ALA A 478 35.43 20.82 -8.48
N ILE A 479 35.50 22.14 -8.35
CA ILE A 479 34.78 22.91 -7.34
C ILE A 479 33.90 23.93 -8.06
N ILE A 480 32.62 23.97 -7.70
CA ILE A 480 31.58 24.80 -8.32
C ILE A 480 31.01 25.72 -7.22
N GLY A 481 31.04 27.03 -7.44
CA GLY A 481 30.61 28.02 -6.45
C GLY A 481 31.65 28.30 -5.35
N GLY A 482 31.41 29.35 -4.56
CA GLY A 482 32.34 29.86 -3.55
C GLY A 482 33.62 30.48 -4.11
N SER A 483 34.48 31.00 -3.23
CA SER A 483 35.81 31.53 -3.63
C SER A 483 36.87 30.43 -3.49
N SER A 484 37.50 30.05 -4.60
CA SER A 484 38.61 29.09 -4.62
C SER A 484 39.88 29.69 -3.98
N PRO A 485 40.63 28.97 -3.13
CA PRO A 485 41.90 29.46 -2.61
C PRO A 485 42.93 29.52 -3.74
N SER A 486 43.58 30.66 -3.95
CA SER A 486 44.64 30.79 -4.96
C SER A 486 45.86 29.96 -4.56
N THR A 487 46.05 28.81 -5.18
CA THR A 487 47.31 28.07 -5.10
C THR A 487 48.21 28.50 -6.27
N GLY A 488 49.30 29.19 -5.96
CA GLY A 488 50.33 29.56 -6.93
C GLY A 488 50.96 28.32 -7.59
N VAL A 489 51.12 28.39 -8.91
CA VAL A 489 51.65 27.33 -9.79
C VAL A 489 53.20 27.35 -9.77
N PRO A 490 53.86 26.19 -9.96
CA PRO A 490 54.63 26.01 -11.20
C PRO A 490 54.26 24.74 -11.99
N ASN A 491 54.41 24.88 -13.30
CA ASN A 491 53.96 24.04 -14.40
C ASN A 491 54.95 22.89 -14.71
N THR A 492 54.47 21.67 -15.02
CA THR A 492 55.14 20.72 -15.95
C THR A 492 54.22 19.57 -16.41
N GLY A 493 54.10 19.41 -17.74
CA GLY A 493 54.11 18.09 -18.41
C GLY A 493 52.77 17.42 -18.70
N GLY A 494 52.23 17.67 -19.91
CA GLY A 494 50.97 17.11 -20.39
C GLY A 494 51.03 15.65 -20.85
N GLY A 495 49.92 14.95 -20.61
CA GLY A 495 49.49 13.72 -21.27
C GLY A 495 47.96 13.77 -21.38
N ASN A 496 47.46 14.14 -22.56
CA ASN A 496 46.03 14.30 -22.84
C ASN A 496 45.30 12.96 -22.83
N VAL A 497 44.32 12.82 -21.94
CA VAL A 497 43.01 12.24 -22.31
C VAL A 497 42.03 13.41 -22.21
N ALA A 498 41.42 13.76 -23.34
CA ALA A 498 40.53 14.90 -23.44
C ALA A 498 39.39 14.77 -22.41
N PRO A 499 39.02 15.84 -21.69
CA PRO A 499 37.75 15.86 -20.99
C PRO A 499 36.63 15.73 -22.04
N ASP A 500 35.52 15.07 -21.70
CA ASP A 500 34.28 15.41 -22.40
C ASP A 500 34.10 16.92 -22.22
N PRO A 501 34.03 17.68 -23.31
CA PRO A 501 33.96 19.12 -23.21
C PRO A 501 32.61 19.44 -22.57
N VAL A 502 32.63 20.12 -21.42
CA VAL A 502 31.62 21.16 -21.25
C VAL A 502 31.99 22.15 -22.34
N ILE A 503 31.25 22.16 -23.43
CA ILE A 503 31.17 23.32 -24.29
C ILE A 503 30.17 24.22 -23.56
N PRO A 504 30.56 25.16 -22.66
CA PRO A 504 29.81 26.40 -22.68
C PRO A 504 30.04 26.86 -24.11
N PRO A 505 29.00 27.07 -24.90
CA PRO A 505 29.26 27.62 -26.21
C PRO A 505 29.90 28.98 -25.90
N GLU A 506 31.18 29.07 -26.26
CA GLU A 506 32.07 30.18 -25.95
C GLU A 506 31.29 31.43 -26.34
N LYS A 507 30.91 32.30 -25.38
CA LYS A 507 29.94 33.39 -25.65
C LYS A 507 30.34 34.10 -26.95
N VAL A 508 29.64 33.81 -28.05
CA VAL A 508 30.07 34.28 -29.39
C VAL A 508 29.58 35.71 -29.60
N SER A 509 28.37 36.04 -29.13
CA SER A 509 27.75 37.37 -29.19
C SER A 509 26.61 37.53 -28.17
N GLU A 510 26.33 38.77 -27.77
CA GLU A 510 25.17 39.13 -26.92
C GLU A 510 24.19 40.01 -27.70
N PHE A 511 22.94 39.58 -27.77
CA PHE A 511 21.84 40.33 -28.40
C PHE A 511 20.95 40.93 -27.31
N ASN A 512 21.00 42.24 -27.15
CA ASN A 512 20.07 42.95 -26.27
C ASN A 512 18.81 43.31 -27.05
N VAL A 513 17.67 42.80 -26.62
CA VAL A 513 16.38 42.97 -27.32
C VAL A 513 15.37 43.67 -26.41
N LYS A 514 14.63 44.65 -26.95
CA LYS A 514 13.60 45.42 -26.22
C LYS A 514 12.18 45.21 -26.73
N ASN A 515 11.99 44.49 -27.85
CA ASN A 515 10.67 44.17 -28.40
C ASN A 515 10.69 42.86 -29.19
N ALA A 516 9.51 42.36 -29.54
CA ALA A 516 9.33 41.08 -30.24
C ALA A 516 9.98 41.02 -31.63
N GLU A 517 10.00 42.13 -32.38
CA GLU A 517 10.65 42.18 -33.70
C GLU A 517 12.17 42.06 -33.60
N GLU A 518 12.78 42.71 -32.60
CA GLU A 518 14.21 42.58 -32.31
C GLU A 518 14.56 41.18 -31.81
N LEU A 519 13.70 40.57 -30.98
CA LEU A 519 13.85 39.18 -30.54
C LEU A 519 13.83 38.22 -31.72
N LYS A 520 12.89 38.37 -32.66
CA LYS A 520 12.82 37.57 -33.88
C LYS A 520 14.06 37.73 -34.76
N GLN A 521 14.57 38.95 -34.90
CA GLN A 521 15.81 39.21 -35.65
C GLN A 521 17.04 38.61 -34.95
N ALA A 522 17.09 38.65 -33.62
CA ALA A 522 18.16 38.04 -32.83
C ALA A 522 18.14 36.51 -32.96
N LEU A 523 16.96 35.88 -32.83
CA LEU A 523 16.79 34.42 -32.98
C LEU A 523 17.22 33.93 -34.37
N ASN A 524 16.94 34.70 -35.43
CA ASN A 524 17.36 34.35 -36.80
C ASN A 524 18.87 34.49 -37.05
N LYS A 525 19.58 35.24 -36.20
CA LYS A 525 21.02 35.52 -36.35
C LYS A 525 21.88 34.75 -35.35
N ALA A 526 21.30 34.37 -34.21
CA ALA A 526 21.98 33.70 -33.13
C ALA A 526 22.49 32.31 -33.55
N LYS A 527 23.68 31.99 -33.08
CA LYS A 527 24.36 30.71 -33.25
C LYS A 527 24.54 30.05 -31.88
N ALA A 528 24.95 28.78 -31.87
CA ALA A 528 25.26 28.06 -30.64
C ALA A 528 26.16 28.90 -29.70
N GLY A 529 25.62 29.21 -28.52
CA GLY A 529 26.24 30.02 -27.47
C GLY A 529 26.19 31.50 -27.52
N ASP A 530 25.44 32.02 -28.46
CA ASP A 530 24.97 33.38 -28.32
C ASP A 530 24.01 33.50 -27.13
N LEU A 531 24.04 34.67 -26.51
CA LEU A 531 23.15 35.04 -25.43
C LEU A 531 22.15 36.06 -25.94
N ILE A 532 20.86 35.77 -25.84
CA ILE A 532 19.80 36.74 -26.10
C ILE A 532 19.31 37.27 -24.76
N ARG A 533 19.55 38.56 -24.50
CA ARG A 533 19.16 39.23 -23.26
C ARG A 533 17.96 40.15 -23.48
N LEU A 534 16.91 39.94 -22.69
CA LEU A 534 15.76 40.84 -22.67
C LEU A 534 16.08 42.08 -21.82
N THR A 535 15.69 43.24 -22.34
CA THR A 535 15.85 44.53 -21.65
C THR A 535 14.52 45.18 -21.29
N ALA A 536 13.41 44.58 -21.71
CA ALA A 536 12.03 44.96 -21.41
C ALA A 536 11.12 43.71 -21.46
N PRO A 537 9.98 43.70 -20.76
CA PRO A 537 9.01 42.62 -20.91
C PRO A 537 8.36 42.67 -22.29
N MET A 538 8.01 41.51 -22.84
CA MET A 538 7.44 41.43 -24.19
C MET A 538 6.51 40.24 -24.37
N THR A 539 5.72 40.27 -25.45
CA THR A 539 4.83 39.17 -25.84
C THR A 539 5.35 38.55 -27.14
N ALA A 540 5.76 37.29 -27.08
CA ALA A 540 6.25 36.54 -28.23
C ALA A 540 6.33 35.04 -27.90
N ASP A 541 5.98 34.19 -28.87
CA ASP A 541 6.38 32.78 -28.84
C ASP A 541 7.83 32.65 -29.33
N VAL A 542 8.61 31.84 -28.63
CA VAL A 542 10.05 31.72 -28.84
C VAL A 542 10.43 30.28 -29.06
N THR A 543 11.11 30.00 -30.16
CA THR A 543 11.77 28.71 -30.39
C THR A 543 13.29 28.89 -30.30
N LEU A 544 13.93 28.21 -29.38
CA LEU A 544 15.38 28.20 -29.20
C LEU A 544 15.97 26.93 -29.82
N THR A 545 16.84 27.12 -30.81
CA THR A 545 17.56 26.06 -31.53
C THR A 545 19.06 26.08 -31.18
N ASP A 546 19.75 24.96 -31.41
CA ASP A 546 21.22 24.90 -31.46
C ASP A 546 21.98 25.43 -30.22
N LEU A 547 21.49 25.26 -28.99
CA LEU A 547 22.17 25.71 -27.75
C LEU A 547 22.32 27.24 -27.63
N VAL A 548 21.33 28.02 -28.10
CA VAL A 548 21.23 29.47 -27.83
C VAL A 548 20.68 29.73 -26.43
N MET A 549 21.37 30.56 -25.64
CA MET A 549 20.96 30.91 -24.29
C MET A 549 20.01 32.10 -24.30
N ILE A 550 19.07 32.11 -23.36
CA ILE A 550 18.19 33.26 -23.12
C ILE A 550 18.41 33.80 -21.71
N ASP A 551 18.64 35.11 -21.59
CA ASP A 551 18.68 35.84 -20.32
C ASP A 551 17.44 36.73 -20.24
N LEU A 552 16.47 36.30 -19.44
CA LEU A 552 15.27 37.08 -19.20
C LEU A 552 15.54 38.32 -18.33
N ASN A 553 16.68 38.39 -17.63
CA ASN A 553 17.15 39.57 -16.90
C ASN A 553 16.09 40.24 -15.99
N GLY A 554 15.36 39.40 -15.26
CA GLY A 554 14.27 39.77 -14.36
C GLY A 554 12.95 40.15 -15.05
N GLN A 555 12.86 40.04 -16.38
CA GLN A 555 11.67 40.36 -17.16
C GLN A 555 10.73 39.17 -17.33
N THR A 556 9.49 39.48 -17.72
CA THR A 556 8.49 38.49 -18.12
C THR A 556 8.38 38.40 -19.64
N LEU A 557 8.47 37.20 -20.17
CA LEU A 557 8.14 36.85 -21.55
C LEU A 557 6.73 36.23 -21.57
N HIS A 558 5.79 36.92 -22.20
CA HIS A 558 4.42 36.45 -22.35
C HIS A 558 4.27 35.67 -23.67
N GLY A 559 4.26 34.34 -23.58
CA GLY A 559 4.23 33.47 -24.75
C GLY A 559 4.93 32.14 -24.46
N ASN A 560 4.76 31.18 -25.37
CA ASN A 560 5.33 29.85 -25.21
C ASN A 560 6.81 29.85 -25.58
N VAL A 561 7.61 29.06 -24.86
CA VAL A 561 9.02 28.85 -25.16
C VAL A 561 9.26 27.39 -25.51
N THR A 562 9.69 27.13 -26.73
CA THR A 562 10.02 25.78 -27.22
C THR A 562 11.53 25.62 -27.35
N LEU A 563 12.08 24.61 -26.68
CA LEU A 563 13.48 24.21 -26.80
C LEU A 563 13.56 23.00 -27.73
N THR A 564 14.27 23.15 -28.84
CA THR A 564 14.53 22.03 -29.76
C THR A 564 16.00 21.62 -29.68
N ALA A 565 16.29 20.34 -29.50
CA ALA A 565 17.67 19.87 -29.30
C ALA A 565 18.62 20.21 -30.47
N PRO A 566 19.88 20.56 -30.20
CA PRO A 566 20.97 20.51 -31.18
C PRO A 566 21.32 19.06 -31.56
N THR A 567 22.15 18.90 -32.59
CA THR A 567 22.74 17.60 -33.00
C THR A 567 23.78 17.01 -32.02
N ALA A 568 24.05 17.65 -30.88
CA ALA A 568 25.09 17.26 -29.92
C ALA A 568 24.53 16.96 -28.52
N SER A 569 25.08 15.93 -27.85
CA SER A 569 24.72 15.50 -26.49
C SER A 569 25.51 16.24 -25.42
N GLY A 570 24.88 16.55 -24.26
CA GLY A 570 25.56 17.25 -23.16
C GLY A 570 24.63 17.81 -22.07
N ARG A 571 25.22 18.55 -21.11
CA ARG A 571 24.48 19.35 -20.11
C ARG A 571 24.44 20.80 -20.55
N TYR A 572 23.26 21.39 -20.54
CA TYR A 572 22.98 22.71 -21.04
C TYR A 572 22.28 23.56 -19.97
N SER A 573 22.58 24.85 -19.90
CA SER A 573 21.85 25.80 -19.05
C SER A 573 21.05 26.72 -19.96
N LEU A 574 19.73 26.79 -19.75
CA LEU A 574 18.89 27.66 -20.57
C LEU A 574 19.17 29.14 -20.32
N MET A 575 19.43 29.48 -19.05
CA MET A 575 19.76 30.83 -18.60
C MET A 575 21.19 30.89 -18.05
N PRO A 576 21.87 32.05 -18.13
CA PRO A 576 23.12 32.27 -17.43
C PRO A 576 22.97 32.10 -15.92
N SER A 577 24.01 31.59 -15.27
CA SER A 577 24.02 31.43 -13.81
C SER A 577 23.78 32.76 -13.10
N GLY A 578 22.82 32.78 -12.16
CA GLY A 578 22.43 33.97 -11.41
C GLY A 578 21.45 34.91 -12.12
N SER A 579 21.07 34.61 -13.37
CA SER A 579 19.94 35.30 -14.00
C SER A 579 18.62 34.79 -13.44
N THR A 580 17.59 35.64 -13.48
CA THR A 580 16.21 35.31 -13.11
C THR A 580 15.24 35.77 -14.18
N GLY A 581 14.06 35.19 -14.27
CA GLY A 581 12.95 35.76 -15.05
C GLY A 581 11.78 34.82 -15.21
N THR A 582 10.73 35.29 -15.87
CA THR A 582 9.44 34.59 -15.91
C THR A 582 8.99 34.31 -17.34
N ILE A 583 8.55 33.08 -17.60
CA ILE A 583 7.77 32.71 -18.79
C ILE A 583 6.30 32.63 -18.38
N ALA A 584 5.51 33.57 -18.90
CA ALA A 584 4.05 33.61 -18.74
C ALA A 584 3.38 32.90 -19.94
N GLY A 585 3.69 31.61 -20.08
CA GLY A 585 3.27 30.70 -21.14
C GLY A 585 3.84 29.29 -20.89
N ASP A 586 3.61 28.34 -21.79
CA ASP A 586 4.14 26.98 -21.66
C ASP A 586 5.64 26.93 -22.01
N LEU A 587 6.40 26.15 -21.25
CA LEU A 587 7.78 25.76 -21.57
C LEU A 587 7.77 24.34 -22.16
N ILE A 588 8.06 24.21 -23.46
CA ILE A 588 8.07 22.94 -24.18
C ILE A 588 9.53 22.53 -24.43
N ILE A 589 9.89 21.35 -23.95
CA ILE A 589 11.25 20.80 -24.06
C ILE A 589 11.21 19.60 -25.02
N ALA A 590 11.50 19.84 -26.29
CA ALA A 590 11.62 18.84 -27.35
C ALA A 590 13.11 18.56 -27.64
N ALA A 591 13.83 18.09 -26.62
CA ALA A 591 15.28 17.95 -26.64
C ALA A 591 15.77 16.59 -26.12
N PRO A 592 15.65 15.51 -26.92
CA PRO A 592 16.06 14.18 -26.47
C PRO A 592 17.59 14.13 -26.26
N ASN A 593 18.03 13.57 -25.14
CA ASN A 593 19.43 13.35 -24.75
C ASN A 593 20.25 14.57 -24.28
N VAL A 594 19.58 15.65 -23.85
CA VAL A 594 20.25 16.83 -23.26
C VAL A 594 19.76 17.03 -21.82
N ASN A 595 20.68 17.26 -20.88
CA ASN A 595 20.33 17.64 -19.51
C ASN A 595 20.19 19.16 -19.43
N ILE A 596 18.98 19.70 -19.30
CA ILE A 596 18.72 21.15 -19.28
C ILE A 596 18.57 21.67 -17.84
N SER A 597 19.35 22.69 -17.47
CA SER A 597 19.22 23.47 -16.23
C SER A 597 18.24 24.61 -16.47
N LEU A 598 17.24 24.72 -15.58
CA LEU A 598 16.25 25.81 -15.57
C LEU A 598 16.45 26.75 -14.36
N ASP A 599 17.66 26.81 -13.82
CA ASP A 599 17.96 27.60 -12.63
C ASP A 599 17.65 29.08 -12.85
N GLY A 600 16.91 29.69 -11.91
CA GLY A 600 16.49 31.09 -11.98
C GLY A 600 15.25 31.35 -12.83
N LEU A 601 14.73 30.35 -13.55
CA LEU A 601 13.53 30.48 -14.37
C LEU A 601 12.25 30.19 -13.58
N THR A 602 11.28 31.09 -13.68
CA THR A 602 9.90 30.85 -13.23
C THR A 602 9.02 30.60 -14.44
N VAL A 603 8.22 29.53 -14.43
CA VAL A 603 7.26 29.22 -15.51
C VAL A 603 5.87 29.25 -14.90
N GLU A 604 5.01 30.14 -15.40
CA GLU A 604 3.62 30.26 -14.94
C GLU A 604 2.68 29.29 -15.68
N GLY A 605 3.04 28.89 -16.90
CA GLY A 605 2.34 27.84 -17.66
C GLY A 605 2.85 26.44 -17.34
N ASN A 606 2.56 25.48 -18.23
CA ASN A 606 3.01 24.10 -18.08
C ASN A 606 4.46 23.95 -18.52
N THR A 607 5.20 23.07 -17.83
CA THR A 607 6.45 22.54 -18.36
C THR A 607 6.18 21.19 -19.00
N ILE A 608 6.30 21.11 -20.33
CA ILE A 608 6.02 19.94 -21.14
C ILE A 608 7.35 19.38 -21.63
N ILE A 609 7.57 18.08 -21.44
CA ILE A 609 8.77 17.36 -21.91
C ILE A 609 8.30 16.36 -22.97
N GLU A 610 8.75 16.56 -24.22
CA GLU A 610 8.38 15.74 -25.39
C GLU A 610 9.39 14.65 -25.71
#